data_AF-A0A3R7U568-F1
#
_entry.id   AF-A0A3R7U568-F1
#
_cell.length_a   1.000
_cell.length_b   1.000
_cell.length_c   1.000
_cell.angle_alpha   90.00
_cell.angle_beta   90.00
_cell.angle_gamma   90.00
#
_symmetry.space_group_name_H-M   'P 1'
#
loop_
_entity.id
_entity.type
_entity.pdbx_description
1 polymer ?
#
loop_
_entity_poly.entity_id
_entity_poly.type
_entity_poly.pdbx_seq_one_letter_code
_entity_poly.pdbx_strand_id
1 'polypeptide(L)' 'MQHLPIYLNTQNALIVVSGAGETAAAKLRLLLKTDAQIESLVILPLRLSDPGRTMVELS' A
#
# COMPACT_ATOMS: atom_id res chain seq x y z
N MET A 1 1.08 -12.74 25.43
CA MET A 1 1.22 -13.08 23.99
C MET A 1 2.32 -14.11 23.85
N GLN A 2 2.07 -15.20 23.12
CA GLN A 2 3.08 -16.17 22.77
C GLN A 2 3.66 -15.77 21.40
N HIS A 3 4.70 -14.94 21.42
CA HIS A 3 5.46 -14.57 20.22
C HIS A 3 6.94 -14.90 20.44
N LEU A 4 7.59 -15.40 19.40
CA LEU A 4 9.04 -15.61 19.39
C LEU A 4 9.69 -14.38 18.75
N PRO A 5 10.44 -13.56 19.51
CA PRO A 5 11.12 -12.41 18.96
C PRO A 5 12.30 -12.87 18.10
N ILE A 6 12.26 -12.54 16.81
CA ILE A 6 13.35 -12.77 15.87
C ILE A 6 13.73 -11.47 15.17
N TYR A 7 15.02 -11.33 14.88
CA TYR A 7 15.52 -10.31 13.96
C TYR A 7 15.58 -10.91 12.56
N LEU A 8 15.08 -10.17 11.57
CA LEU A 8 15.11 -10.56 10.17
C LEU A 8 16.17 -9.74 9.43
N ASN A 9 17.09 -10.40 8.72
CA ASN A 9 17.95 -9.71 7.77
C ASN A 9 17.13 -9.37 6.52
N THR A 10 16.99 -8.10 6.20
CA THR A 10 16.20 -7.63 5.06
C THR A 10 17.05 -7.20 3.86
N GLN A 11 18.38 -7.29 3.94
CA GLN A 11 19.26 -6.96 2.83
C GLN A 11 18.90 -7.78 1.59
N ASN A 12 18.58 -7.11 0.49
CA ASN A 12 18.14 -7.71 -0.77
C ASN A 12 16.85 -8.57 -0.67
N ALA A 13 16.12 -8.48 0.45
CA ALA A 13 14.85 -9.19 0.60
C ALA A 13 13.73 -8.40 -0.10
N LEU A 14 12.92 -9.08 -0.91
CA LEU A 14 11.69 -8.51 -1.46
C LEU A 14 10.59 -8.54 -0.41
N ILE A 15 10.06 -7.37 -0.06
CA ILE A 15 8.93 -7.21 0.86
C ILE A 15 7.79 -6.52 0.12
N VAL A 16 6.66 -7.22 0.00
CA VAL A 16 5.45 -6.68 -0.62
C VAL A 16 4.52 -6.15 0.47
N VAL A 17 4.16 -4.87 0.35
CA VAL A 17 3.12 -4.24 1.19
C VAL A 17 1.83 -4.18 0.38
N SER A 18 0.84 -4.98 0.78
CA SER A 18 -0.50 -4.91 0.19
C SER A 18 -1.36 -3.90 0.93
N GLY A 19 -2.05 -3.04 0.18
CA GLY A 19 -2.97 -2.04 0.69
C GLY A 19 -2.49 -0.60 0.50
N ALA A 20 -3.40 0.33 0.75
CA ALA A 20 -3.18 1.76 0.61
C ALA A 20 -3.53 2.51 1.90
N GLY A 21 -3.37 3.83 1.86
CA GLY A 21 -3.74 4.71 2.97
C GLY A 21 -2.74 4.70 4.13
N GLU A 22 -3.22 5.15 5.29
CA GLU A 22 -2.40 5.52 6.43
C GLU A 22 -1.72 4.32 7.08
N THR A 23 -2.39 3.16 7.12
CA THR A 23 -1.82 1.94 7.70
C THR A 23 -0.67 1.39 6.85
N ALA A 24 -0.83 1.38 5.51
CA ALA A 24 0.23 0.98 4.60
C ALA A 24 1.41 1.96 4.69
N ALA A 25 1.13 3.27 4.74
CA ALA A 25 2.15 4.30 4.92
C ALA A 25 2.92 4.13 6.24
N ALA A 26 2.25 3.80 7.34
CA ALA A 26 2.90 3.57 8.63
C ALA A 26 3.89 2.38 8.59
N LYS A 27 3.50 1.27 7.95
CA LYS A 27 4.40 0.12 7.77
C LYS A 27 5.57 0.44 6.84
N LEU A 28 5.31 1.12 5.72
CA LEU A 28 6.35 1.54 4.77
C LEU A 28 7.39 2.43 5.45
N ARG A 29 6.98 3.38 6.31
CA ARG A 29 7.92 4.22 7.07
C ARG A 29 8.90 3.43 7.95
N LEU A 30 8.50 2.25 8.43
CA LEU A 30 9.39 1.37 9.20
C LEU A 30 10.31 0.59 8.26
N LEU A 31 9.77 -0.01 7.20
CA LEU A 31 10.51 -0.84 6.25
C LEU A 31 11.54 -0.04 5.44
N LEU A 32 11.24 1.22 5.12
CA LEU A 32 12.15 2.14 4.40
C LEU A 32 13.42 2.49 5.19
N LYS A 33 13.49 2.16 6.48
CA LYS A 33 14.72 2.30 7.29
C LYS A 33 15.67 1.12 7.14
N THR A 34 15.32 0.14 6.31
CA THR A 34 16.07 -1.10 6.10
C THR A 34 16.52 -1.20 4.64
N ASP A 35 17.46 -2.10 4.35
CA ASP A 35 17.96 -2.34 2.98
C ASP A 35 17.06 -3.32 2.17
N ALA A 36 15.77 -3.36 2.49
CA ALA A 36 14.80 -4.19 1.78
C ALA A 36 14.47 -3.61 0.39
N GLN A 37 14.19 -4.49 -0.56
CA GLN A 37 13.51 -4.12 -1.79
C GLN A 37 12.01 -4.12 -1.52
N ILE A 38 11.35 -2.98 -1.67
CA ILE A 38 9.96 -2.81 -1.25
C ILE A 38 9.08 -2.56 -2.46
N GLU A 39 8.04 -3.39 -2.61
CA GLU A 39 6.97 -3.18 -3.59
C GLU A 39 5.64 -2.94 -2.87
N SER A 40 4.86 -1.97 -3.37
CA SER A 40 3.52 -1.70 -2.86
C SER A 40 2.47 -2.15 -3.87
N LEU A 41 1.57 -3.02 -3.42
CA LEU A 41 0.45 -3.49 -4.22
C LEU A 41 -0.83 -2.80 -3.77
N VAL A 42 -1.41 -2.00 -4.67
CA VAL A 42 -2.68 -1.32 -4.46
C VAL A 42 -3.63 -1.71 -5.59
N ILE A 43 -4.83 -2.18 -5.21
CA ILE A 43 -5.91 -2.37 -6.17
C ILE A 43 -6.55 -1.00 -6.40
N LEU A 44 -6.37 -0.45 -7.59
CA LEU A 44 -7.12 0.71 -8.04
C LEU A 44 -8.57 0.26 -8.30
N PRO A 45 -9.59 0.89 -7.69
CA PRO A 45 -10.95 0.65 -8.12
C PRO A 45 -11.07 1.16 -9.56
N LEU A 46 -11.38 0.27 -10.49
CA LEU A 46 -11.75 0.64 -11.85
C LEU A 46 -12.96 1.58 -11.73
N ARG A 47 -12.75 2.88 -11.94
CA ARG A 47 -13.83 3.85 -11.99
C ARG A 47 -14.58 3.58 -13.30
N LEU A 48 -15.60 2.72 -13.23
CA LEU A 48 -16.61 2.65 -14.27
C LEU A 48 -17.31 4.01 -14.24
N SER A 49 -16.88 4.91 -15.14
CA SER A 49 -17.64 6.09 -15.49
C SER A 49 -19.01 5.61 -15.96
N ASP A 50 -20.04 5.94 -15.20
CA ASP A 50 -21.42 5.74 -15.60
C ASP A 50 -21.61 6.47 -16.95
N PRO A 51 -21.94 5.77 -18.06
CA PRO A 51 -22.10 6.41 -19.37
C PRO A 51 -23.40 7.25 -19.48
N GLY A 52 -23.98 7.69 -18.36
CA GLY A 52 -25.33 8.24 -18.29
C GLY A 52 -25.52 9.57 -17.53
N ARG A 53 -24.46 10.27 -17.10
CA ARG A 53 -24.60 11.62 -16.50
C ARG A 53 -23.82 12.67 -17.27
N THR A 54 -24.38 13.05 -18.42
CA THR A 54 -24.19 14.39 -19.00
C THR A 54 -25.37 15.25 -18.51
N MET A 55 -25.08 16.50 -18.11
CA MET A 55 -26.00 17.48 -17.47
C MET A 55 -26.29 17.18 -15.99
N VAL A 56 -26.14 18.06 -15.00
CA VAL A 56 -26.26 19.51 -14.91
C VAL A 56 -25.38 19.97 -13.73
N GLU A 57 -24.52 20.97 -13.92
CA GLU A 57 -24.29 22.07 -12.95
C GLU A 57 -23.29 23.06 -13.57
N LEU A 58 -23.81 23.90 -14.47
CA LEU A 58 -23.34 25.27 -14.63
C LEU A 58 -24.44 26.15 -14.02
N SER A 59 -24.20 26.68 -12.83
CA SER A 59 -24.81 27.91 -12.29
C SER A 59 -23.96 28.39 -11.12
#